data_AF-A0A382NJ33-F1
#
_entry.id   AF-A0A382NJ33-F1
#
_cell.length_a   1.000
_cell.length_b   1.000
_cell.length_c   1.000
_cell.angle_alpha   90.00
_cell.angle_beta   90.00
_cell.angle_gamma   90.00
#
_symmetry.space_group_name_H-M   'P 1'
#
loop_
_entity.id
_entity.type
_entity.pdbx_description
1 polymer ?
#
loop_
_entity_poly.entity_id
_entity_poly.type
_entity_poly.pdbx_seq_one_letter_code
_entity_poly.pdbx_strand_id
1 'polypeptide(L)'
;VSIASLFTLFFVASHVLVAEETSFSRDVMTVLSKAGCNAGACHGNQNGKGGFKLSLWGEKPGSDFKALRSGGRVDIDEPTGSKVLLKPTLQVKHEGKKRFETGSAEYRILLDWIRAGAGEDSDDTPQLESVSISPGAAMLTAPGNSLALKVTATFSDGEQLDVTR
;
A
#
# COMPACT_ATOMS: atom_id res chain seq x y z
N VAL A 1 13.29 -65.91 3.35
CA VAL A 1 12.74 -65.10 2.24
C VAL A 1 12.19 -63.81 2.85
N SER A 2 12.57 -62.67 2.27
CA SER A 2 12.68 -61.33 2.87
C SER A 2 11.40 -60.71 3.44
N ILE A 3 11.59 -59.93 4.52
CA ILE A 3 10.64 -58.93 5.03
C ILE A 3 10.94 -57.61 4.31
N ALA A 4 9.97 -57.12 3.52
CA ALA A 4 10.09 -55.84 2.82
C ALA A 4 9.56 -54.71 3.72
N SER A 5 10.45 -53.83 4.18
CA SER A 5 10.08 -52.58 4.85
C SER A 5 9.58 -51.56 3.83
N LEU A 6 8.33 -51.15 3.97
CA LEU A 6 7.73 -50.07 3.19
C LEU A 6 8.13 -48.72 3.82
N PHE A 7 9.04 -48.00 3.16
CA PHE A 7 9.39 -46.62 3.53
C PHE A 7 8.35 -45.67 2.91
N THR A 8 7.44 -45.14 3.72
CA THR A 8 6.53 -44.06 3.29
C THR A 8 7.31 -42.75 3.29
N LEU A 9 7.65 -42.25 2.11
CA LEU A 9 8.31 -40.96 1.92
C LEU A 9 7.28 -39.83 2.18
N PHE A 10 7.40 -39.12 3.30
CA PHE A 10 6.67 -37.88 3.53
C PHE A 10 7.30 -36.77 2.68
N PHE A 11 6.64 -36.38 1.59
CA PHE A 11 6.99 -35.18 0.83
C PHE A 11 6.53 -33.95 1.63
N VAL A 12 7.47 -33.28 2.31
CA VAL A 12 7.21 -31.97 2.91
C VAL A 12 7.25 -30.95 1.77
N ALA A 13 6.09 -30.53 1.29
CA ALA A 13 5.99 -29.42 0.35
C ALA A 13 6.41 -28.13 1.08
N SER A 14 7.63 -27.66 0.81
CA SER A 14 8.07 -26.33 1.20
C SER A 14 7.16 -25.30 0.52
N HIS A 15 6.24 -24.72 1.26
CA HIS A 15 5.50 -23.56 0.80
C HIS A 15 6.50 -22.40 0.81
N VAL A 16 6.97 -22.02 -0.37
CA VAL A 16 7.64 -20.74 -0.55
C VAL A 16 6.58 -19.69 -0.27
N LEU A 17 6.69 -19.01 0.87
CA LEU A 17 5.98 -17.76 1.10
C LEU A 17 6.57 -16.76 0.12
N VAL A 18 5.93 -16.62 -1.05
CA VAL A 18 6.19 -15.49 -1.94
C VAL A 18 5.80 -14.27 -1.13
N ALA A 19 6.77 -13.43 -0.77
CA ALA A 19 6.47 -12.11 -0.25
C ALA A 19 5.63 -11.42 -1.33
N GLU A 20 4.40 -11.08 -0.99
CA GLU A 20 3.48 -10.48 -1.94
C GLU A 20 4.11 -9.22 -2.53
N GLU A 21 4.13 -9.13 -3.85
CA GLU A 21 4.70 -7.97 -4.55
C GLU A 21 3.92 -6.71 -4.16
N THR A 22 4.63 -5.59 -3.96
CA THR A 22 3.99 -4.34 -3.54
C THR A 22 3.05 -3.85 -4.63
N SER A 23 1.74 -3.87 -4.37
CA SER A 23 0.71 -3.42 -5.30
C SER A 23 0.65 -1.90 -5.33
N PHE A 24 0.47 -1.34 -6.51
CA PHE A 24 0.33 0.11 -6.68
C PHE A 24 -0.96 0.62 -6.05
N SER A 25 -2.11 0.06 -6.44
CA SER A 25 -3.42 0.51 -5.96
C SER A 25 -3.66 0.18 -4.49
N ARG A 26 -3.16 -0.96 -3.99
CA ARG A 26 -3.33 -1.32 -2.58
C ARG A 26 -2.32 -0.63 -1.69
N ASP A 27 -1.02 -0.71 -2.00
CA ASP A 27 0.02 -0.35 -1.03
C ASP A 27 0.53 1.08 -1.24
N VAL A 28 0.91 1.44 -2.47
CA VAL A 28 1.44 2.77 -2.80
C VAL A 28 0.37 3.85 -2.62
N MET A 29 -0.83 3.63 -3.17
CA MET A 29 -1.91 4.61 -3.05
C MET A 29 -2.37 4.78 -1.60
N THR A 30 -2.36 3.71 -0.78
CA THR A 30 -2.62 3.81 0.66
C THR A 30 -1.61 4.72 1.35
N VAL A 31 -0.31 4.58 1.04
CA VAL A 31 0.72 5.48 1.57
C VAL A 31 0.44 6.93 1.20
N LEU A 32 0.12 7.21 -0.07
CA LEU A 32 -0.15 8.57 -0.54
C LEU A 32 -1.40 9.18 0.13
N SER A 33 -2.45 8.38 0.32
CA SER A 33 -3.68 8.77 1.02
C SER A 33 -3.46 9.01 2.51
N LYS A 34 -2.83 8.06 3.21
CA LYS A 34 -2.52 8.17 4.64
C LYS A 34 -1.59 9.35 4.93
N ALA A 35 -0.59 9.55 4.08
CA ALA A 35 0.31 10.70 4.17
C ALA A 35 -0.35 12.01 3.69
N GLY A 36 -1.60 12.00 3.21
CA GLY A 36 -2.35 13.17 2.73
C GLY A 36 -1.76 13.86 1.49
N CYS A 37 -0.93 13.15 0.72
CA CYS A 37 -0.31 13.68 -0.51
C CYS A 37 -1.37 14.00 -1.57
N ASN A 38 -2.35 13.11 -1.72
CA ASN A 38 -3.49 13.21 -2.65
C ASN A 38 -4.75 13.80 -1.99
N ALA A 39 -4.60 14.53 -0.88
CA ALA A 39 -5.69 15.27 -0.26
C ALA A 39 -6.00 16.56 -1.03
N GLY A 40 -7.22 17.09 -0.88
CA GLY A 40 -7.67 18.34 -1.52
C GLY A 40 -6.89 19.60 -1.09
N ALA A 41 -6.14 19.57 0.01
CA ALA A 41 -5.23 20.66 0.40
C ALA A 41 -3.85 20.58 -0.30
N CYS A 42 -3.53 19.46 -0.95
CA CYS A 42 -2.23 19.16 -1.54
C CYS A 42 -2.37 18.80 -3.03
N HIS A 43 -1.92 17.63 -3.47
CA HIS A 43 -1.91 17.26 -4.89
C HIS A 43 -3.23 16.69 -5.39
N GLY A 44 -4.17 16.35 -4.49
CA GLY A 44 -5.51 15.83 -4.84
C GLY A 44 -6.53 16.88 -5.21
N ASN A 45 -6.15 18.15 -5.23
CA ASN A 45 -7.07 19.23 -5.61
C ASN A 45 -7.27 19.31 -7.13
N GLN A 46 -8.30 20.02 -7.59
CA GLN A 46 -8.66 20.11 -9.01
C GLN A 46 -7.50 20.53 -9.93
N ASN A 47 -6.59 21.37 -9.44
CA ASN A 47 -5.43 21.91 -10.17
C ASN A 47 -4.10 21.23 -9.79
N GLY A 48 -4.09 20.32 -8.80
CA GLY A 48 -2.86 19.83 -8.18
C GLY A 48 -2.04 20.94 -7.51
N LYS A 49 -0.75 20.69 -7.27
CA LYS A 49 0.18 21.68 -6.70
C LYS A 49 1.60 21.48 -7.22
N GLY A 50 2.30 22.58 -7.50
CA GLY A 50 3.69 22.53 -7.96
C GLY A 50 3.89 21.68 -9.23
N GLY A 51 2.96 21.81 -10.19
CA GLY A 51 2.96 21.07 -11.45
C GLY A 51 2.70 19.57 -11.33
N PHE A 52 2.18 19.10 -10.19
CA PHE A 52 1.88 17.69 -9.97
C PHE A 52 0.49 17.52 -9.36
N LYS A 53 -0.29 16.63 -9.98
CA LYS A 53 -1.67 16.35 -9.63
C LYS A 53 -1.85 14.86 -9.45
N LEU A 54 -2.51 14.52 -8.36
CA LEU A 54 -3.07 13.21 -8.09
C LEU A 54 -4.59 13.34 -8.08
N SER A 55 -5.30 12.24 -8.27
CA SER A 55 -6.73 12.14 -8.06
C SER A 55 -7.05 12.27 -6.57
N LEU A 56 -8.22 12.81 -6.25
CA LEU A 56 -8.61 13.05 -4.87
C LEU A 56 -8.75 11.71 -4.12
N TRP A 57 -7.95 11.53 -3.06
CA TRP A 57 -7.94 10.29 -2.26
C TRP A 57 -7.68 9.00 -3.06
N GLY A 58 -7.11 9.10 -4.26
CA GLY A 58 -6.81 7.95 -5.10
C GLY A 58 -8.01 7.39 -5.86
N GLU A 59 -9.05 8.19 -6.11
CA GLU A 59 -10.25 7.79 -6.88
C GLU A 59 -9.96 7.24 -8.30
N LYS A 60 -8.78 7.54 -8.88
CA LYS A 60 -8.37 7.11 -10.22
C LYS A 60 -6.92 6.58 -10.22
N PRO A 61 -6.67 5.37 -9.68
CA PRO A 61 -5.32 4.82 -9.53
C PRO A 61 -4.51 4.79 -10.83
N GLY A 62 -5.09 4.38 -11.97
CA GLY A 62 -4.35 4.36 -13.24
C GLY A 62 -3.92 5.76 -13.74
N SER A 63 -4.63 6.83 -13.35
CA SER A 63 -4.17 8.20 -13.65
C SER A 63 -3.05 8.65 -12.71
N ASP A 64 -3.11 8.21 -11.45
CA ASP A 64 -2.11 8.51 -10.42
C ASP A 64 -0.79 7.78 -10.70
N PHE A 65 -0.89 6.54 -11.17
CA PHE A 65 0.25 5.76 -11.66
C PHE A 65 1.00 6.54 -12.74
N LYS A 66 0.29 6.98 -13.79
CA LYS A 66 0.86 7.78 -14.88
C LYS A 66 1.46 9.09 -14.37
N ALA A 67 0.80 9.76 -13.43
CA ALA A 67 1.31 11.00 -12.84
C ALA A 67 2.63 10.79 -12.08
N LEU A 68 2.79 9.66 -11.40
CA LEU A 68 4.03 9.31 -10.69
C LEU A 68 5.15 8.87 -11.64
N ARG A 69 4.83 7.93 -12.54
CA ARG A 69 5.79 7.29 -13.42
C ARG A 69 6.24 8.20 -14.55
N SER A 70 5.30 8.79 -15.27
CA SER A 70 5.58 9.67 -16.42
C SER A 70 5.76 11.13 -16.01
N GLY A 71 5.27 11.54 -14.83
CA GLY A 71 5.44 12.91 -14.31
C GLY A 71 6.79 13.16 -13.62
N GLY A 72 7.77 12.26 -13.79
CA GLY A 72 9.14 12.43 -13.29
C GLY A 72 9.24 12.48 -11.76
N ARG A 73 8.38 11.72 -11.07
CA ARG A 73 8.43 11.57 -9.60
C ARG A 73 9.14 10.29 -9.16
N VAL A 74 9.21 9.32 -10.05
CA VAL A 74 9.90 8.05 -9.89
C VAL A 74 11.11 8.02 -10.80
N ASP A 75 12.23 7.63 -10.23
CA ASP A 75 13.48 7.27 -10.91
C ASP A 75 13.76 5.81 -10.54
N ILE A 76 13.69 4.91 -11.52
CA ILE A 76 13.91 3.47 -11.30
C ILE A 76 15.38 3.10 -11.33
N ASP A 77 16.22 3.94 -11.96
CA ASP A 77 17.66 3.72 -12.06
C ASP A 77 18.35 4.18 -10.77
N GLU A 78 17.81 5.23 -10.13
CA GLU A 78 18.21 5.71 -8.81
C GLU A 78 17.00 5.77 -7.86
N PRO A 79 16.52 4.61 -7.33
CA PRO A 79 15.30 4.52 -6.52
C PRO A 79 15.26 5.50 -5.35
N THR A 80 16.36 5.62 -4.61
CA THR A 80 16.47 6.50 -3.45
C THR A 80 16.47 7.99 -3.82
N GLY A 81 16.82 8.33 -5.06
CA GLY A 81 16.74 9.68 -5.63
C GLY A 81 15.34 10.09 -6.10
N SER A 82 14.36 9.20 -6.04
CA SER A 82 12.99 9.49 -6.49
C SER A 82 12.34 10.63 -5.69
N LYS A 83 11.77 11.62 -6.38
CA LYS A 83 11.09 12.75 -5.74
C LYS A 83 9.89 12.34 -4.89
N VAL A 84 9.23 11.22 -5.21
CA VAL A 84 8.15 10.65 -4.40
C VAL A 84 8.64 10.18 -3.01
N LEU A 85 9.94 9.96 -2.83
CA LEU A 85 10.56 9.69 -1.53
C LEU A 85 11.16 10.96 -0.91
N LEU A 86 11.95 11.71 -1.68
CA LEU A 86 12.72 12.85 -1.17
C LEU A 86 11.86 14.01 -0.67
N LYS A 87 10.75 14.31 -1.36
CA LYS A 87 9.86 15.42 -0.99
C LYS A 87 9.10 15.16 0.31
N PRO A 88 8.36 14.06 0.48
CA PRO A 88 7.61 13.82 1.72
C PRO A 88 8.51 13.54 2.93
N THR A 89 9.76 13.09 2.74
CA THR A 89 10.75 12.97 3.82
C THR A 89 11.51 14.27 4.10
N LEU A 90 11.24 15.34 3.34
CA LEU A 90 11.88 16.65 3.43
C LEU A 90 13.40 16.64 3.20
N GLN A 91 13.92 15.65 2.48
CA GLN A 91 15.32 15.62 2.01
C GLN A 91 15.57 16.64 0.91
N VAL A 92 14.51 17.07 0.21
CA VAL A 92 14.51 18.23 -0.69
C VAL A 92 13.36 19.17 -0.35
N LYS A 93 13.43 20.42 -0.83
CA LYS A 93 12.40 21.43 -0.57
C LYS A 93 10.99 20.93 -0.96
N HIS A 94 10.11 20.92 0.02
CA HIS A 94 8.71 20.55 -0.13
C HIS A 94 7.82 21.51 0.67
N GLU A 95 6.96 22.25 -0.01
CA GLU A 95 6.07 23.23 0.62
C GLU A 95 4.99 22.57 1.49
N GLY A 96 4.60 21.33 1.18
CA GLY A 96 3.69 20.55 2.00
C GLY A 96 4.33 19.98 3.29
N LYS A 97 5.55 20.42 3.62
CA LYS A 97 6.35 20.00 4.78
C LYS A 97 6.63 18.49 4.77
N LYS A 98 7.22 17.99 5.86
CA LYS A 98 7.46 16.56 6.07
C LYS A 98 6.13 15.81 6.27
N ARG A 99 6.01 14.63 5.67
CA ARG A 99 4.84 13.74 5.75
C ARG A 99 5.14 12.42 6.47
N PHE A 100 6.37 11.91 6.33
CA PHE A 100 6.87 10.72 7.05
C PHE A 100 8.41 10.73 7.13
N GLU A 101 8.96 9.81 7.91
CA GLU A 101 10.41 9.65 8.15
C GLU A 101 11.08 8.79 7.06
N THR A 102 12.36 9.05 6.79
CA THR A 102 13.19 8.10 6.02
C THR A 102 13.27 6.78 6.79
N GLY A 103 13.04 5.65 6.11
CA GLY A 103 13.03 4.32 6.73
C GLY A 103 11.72 3.94 7.44
N SER A 104 10.71 4.84 7.46
CA SER A 104 9.36 4.47 7.93
C SER A 104 8.73 3.37 7.07
N ALA A 105 7.61 2.81 7.51
CA ALA A 105 6.88 1.82 6.72
C ALA A 105 6.42 2.41 5.37
N GLU A 106 5.92 3.65 5.38
CA GLU A 106 5.51 4.39 4.19
C GLU A 106 6.67 4.58 3.21
N TYR A 107 7.83 4.97 3.71
CA TYR A 107 9.04 5.12 2.89
C TYR A 107 9.46 3.79 2.26
N ARG A 108 9.44 2.70 3.04
CA ARG A 108 9.83 1.36 2.57
C ARG A 108 8.88 0.83 1.51
N ILE A 109 7.57 0.94 1.70
CA ILE A 109 6.57 0.54 0.69
C ILE A 109 6.83 1.26 -0.64
N LEU A 110 7.01 2.58 -0.61
CA LEU A 110 7.30 3.34 -1.83
C LEU A 110 8.63 2.92 -2.46
N LEU A 111 9.67 2.72 -1.66
CA LEU A 111 11.00 2.33 -2.14
C LEU A 111 11.01 0.92 -2.73
N ASP A 112 10.31 -0.03 -2.10
CA ASP A 112 10.23 -1.42 -2.53
C ASP A 112 9.46 -1.52 -3.86
N TRP A 113 8.35 -0.78 -4.00
CA TRP A 113 7.66 -0.63 -5.29
C TRP A 113 8.57 -0.05 -6.39
N ILE A 114 9.36 0.99 -6.08
CA ILE A 114 10.28 1.57 -7.08
C ILE A 114 11.38 0.58 -7.46
N ARG A 115 11.94 -0.15 -6.49
CA ARG A 115 12.98 -1.18 -6.72
C ARG A 115 12.46 -2.36 -7.52
N ALA A 116 11.17 -2.67 -7.41
CA ALA A 116 10.49 -3.66 -8.24
C ALA A 116 10.19 -3.14 -9.67
N GLY A 117 10.63 -1.93 -10.02
CA GLY A 117 10.47 -1.35 -11.36
C GLY A 117 9.31 -0.35 -11.48
N ALA A 118 8.63 -0.05 -10.37
CA ALA A 118 7.47 0.85 -10.31
C ALA A 118 6.38 0.45 -11.32
N GLY A 119 5.99 -0.83 -11.28
CA GLY A 119 4.95 -1.42 -12.14
C GLY A 119 3.54 -0.96 -11.76
N GLU A 120 2.64 -0.98 -12.74
CA GLU A 120 1.20 -0.88 -12.49
C GLU A 120 0.69 -2.25 -12.05
N ASP A 121 -0.46 -2.29 -11.37
CA ASP A 121 -1.09 -3.55 -11.03
C ASP A 121 -1.45 -4.33 -12.31
N SER A 122 -1.36 -5.66 -12.24
CA SER A 122 -1.82 -6.53 -13.32
C SER A 122 -3.35 -6.54 -13.38
N ASP A 123 -3.91 -6.89 -14.54
CA ASP A 123 -5.36 -7.10 -14.67
C ASP A 123 -5.88 -8.22 -13.74
N ASP A 124 -5.00 -9.14 -13.33
CA ASP A 124 -5.30 -10.25 -12.41
C ASP A 124 -5.14 -9.85 -10.93
N THR A 125 -4.71 -8.62 -10.62
CA THR A 125 -4.54 -8.17 -9.23
C THR A 125 -5.90 -8.11 -8.52
N PRO A 126 -6.07 -8.78 -7.37
CA PRO A 126 -7.33 -8.80 -6.64
C PRO A 126 -7.82 -7.39 -6.30
N GLN A 127 -9.09 -7.11 -6.63
CA GLN A 127 -9.72 -5.83 -6.38
C GLN A 127 -10.44 -5.84 -5.03
N LEU A 128 -10.42 -4.72 -4.32
CA LEU A 128 -11.18 -4.59 -3.07
C LEU A 128 -12.68 -4.64 -3.36
N GLU A 129 -13.37 -5.64 -2.83
CA GLU A 129 -14.82 -5.81 -3.00
C GLU A 129 -15.60 -5.24 -1.82
N SER A 130 -15.11 -5.41 -0.59
CA SER A 130 -15.79 -4.90 0.60
C SER A 130 -14.88 -4.62 1.78
N VAL A 131 -15.33 -3.75 2.67
CA VAL A 131 -14.73 -3.50 3.97
C VAL A 131 -15.78 -3.71 5.05
N SER A 132 -15.45 -4.51 6.06
CA SER A 132 -16.30 -4.78 7.21
C SER A 132 -15.64 -4.28 8.49
N ILE A 133 -16.46 -3.83 9.45
CA ILE A 133 -16.00 -3.33 10.75
C ILE A 133 -16.72 -4.13 11.84
N SER A 134 -15.96 -4.61 12.82
CA SER A 134 -16.47 -5.37 13.96
C SER A 134 -16.04 -4.73 15.30
N PRO A 135 -16.92 -4.67 16.32
CA PRO A 135 -18.33 -5.06 16.23
C PRO A 135 -19.15 -4.02 15.45
N GLY A 136 -20.16 -4.48 14.71
CA GLY A 136 -21.02 -3.61 13.90
C GLY A 136 -21.90 -2.65 14.71
N ALA A 137 -22.06 -2.91 16.01
CA ALA A 137 -22.69 -2.02 16.97
C ALA A 137 -22.13 -2.27 18.38
N ALA A 138 -21.96 -1.21 19.17
CA ALA A 138 -21.58 -1.30 20.57
C ALA A 138 -22.12 -0.09 21.35
N MET A 139 -22.49 -0.31 22.61
CA MET A 139 -22.92 0.74 23.53
C MET A 139 -21.89 0.91 24.65
N LEU A 140 -21.25 2.09 24.71
CA LEU A 140 -20.30 2.44 25.77
C LEU A 140 -21.04 3.26 26.83
N THR A 141 -21.27 2.67 28.00
CA THR A 141 -22.15 3.23 29.05
C THR A 141 -21.45 4.10 30.09
N ALA A 142 -20.12 4.10 30.12
CA ALA A 142 -19.33 4.86 31.09
C ALA A 142 -18.18 5.62 30.40
N PRO A 143 -17.84 6.85 30.85
CA PRO A 143 -16.65 7.55 30.41
C PRO A 143 -15.39 6.72 30.65
N GLY A 144 -14.48 6.67 29.67
CA GLY A 144 -13.24 5.89 29.74
C GLY A 144 -13.34 4.48 29.18
N ASN A 145 -14.55 3.98 28.86
CA ASN A 145 -14.67 2.73 28.11
C ASN A 145 -14.15 2.92 26.68
N SER A 146 -13.30 2.01 26.22
CA SER A 146 -12.81 1.94 24.85
C SER A 146 -13.26 0.63 24.20
N LEU A 147 -13.35 0.66 22.88
CA LEU A 147 -13.69 -0.51 22.08
C LEU A 147 -12.61 -0.72 21.03
N ALA A 148 -12.07 -1.92 20.99
CA ALA A 148 -11.23 -2.34 19.87
C ALA A 148 -12.14 -2.61 18.67
N LEU A 149 -11.98 -1.81 17.62
CA LEU A 149 -12.56 -2.12 16.31
C LEU A 149 -11.61 -3.05 15.56
N LYS A 150 -12.15 -4.00 14.82
CA LYS A 150 -11.44 -4.76 13.80
C LYS A 150 -11.99 -4.37 12.44
N VAL A 151 -11.11 -3.99 11.53
CA VAL A 151 -11.45 -3.68 10.13
C VAL A 151 -10.93 -4.80 9.25
N THR A 152 -11.78 -5.39 8.42
CA THR A 152 -11.40 -6.48 7.49
C THR A 152 -11.75 -6.08 6.06
N ALA A 153 -10.76 -6.10 5.18
CA ALA A 153 -10.91 -5.92 3.73
C ALA A 153 -11.11 -7.30 3.07
N THR A 154 -12.06 -7.41 2.14
CA THR A 154 -12.28 -8.61 1.33
C THR A 154 -12.02 -8.29 -0.14
N PHE A 155 -11.23 -9.12 -0.80
CA PHE A 155 -10.81 -8.95 -2.19
C PHE A 155 -11.51 -9.94 -3.14
N SER A 156 -11.45 -9.67 -4.44
CA SER A 156 -12.18 -10.42 -5.48
C SER A 156 -11.72 -11.86 -5.69
N ASP A 157 -10.57 -12.23 -5.15
CA ASP A 157 -10.08 -13.61 -5.08
C ASP A 157 -10.55 -14.34 -3.81
N GLY A 158 -11.31 -13.66 -2.94
CA GLY A 158 -11.78 -14.17 -1.66
C GLY A 158 -10.82 -13.95 -0.49
N GLU A 159 -9.64 -13.35 -0.71
CA GLU A 159 -8.71 -13.04 0.37
C GLU A 159 -9.34 -12.04 1.35
N GLN A 160 -9.08 -12.27 2.65
CA GLN A 160 -9.49 -11.36 3.72
C GLN A 160 -8.28 -10.90 4.54
N LEU A 161 -8.09 -9.58 4.61
CA LEU A 161 -6.98 -8.97 5.32
C LEU A 161 -7.47 -8.11 6.48
N ASP A 162 -6.81 -8.23 7.64
CA ASP A 162 -7.00 -7.31 8.76
C ASP A 162 -6.28 -5.99 8.48
N VAL A 163 -7.06 -4.91 8.38
CA VAL A 163 -6.59 -3.57 8.02
C VAL A 163 -6.85 -2.53 9.11
N THR A 164 -6.88 -2.96 10.39
CA THR A 164 -7.24 -2.13 11.57
C THR A 164 -6.28 -0.96 11.88
N ARG A 165 -5.15 -0.81 11.18
CA ARG A 165 -4.03 0.06 11.58
C ARG A 165 -4.18 1.56 11.33
#